data_AF-A0A438B315-F1
#
_entry.id   AF-A0A438B315-F1
#
_cell.length_a   1.000
_cell.length_b   1.000
_cell.length_c   1.000
_cell.angle_alpha   90.00
_cell.angle_beta   90.00
_cell.angle_gamma   90.00
#
_symmetry.space_group_name_H-M   'P 1'
#
loop_
_entity.id
_entity.type
_entity.pdbx_description
1 polymer ?
#
loop_
_entity_poly.entity_id
_entity_poly.type
_entity_poly.pdbx_seq_one_letter_code
_entity_poly.pdbx_strand_id
1 'polypeptide(L)'
;MAATISSVQLSDGASLLASIWIGSEPEGYAATIDICDPSVKSADDLRPIATEYAQALNVSPIAEQVRRLTVASYQIIAGTDGTDLINLVELSNSAFQLYPWDDGGDYFWKVVAG
;
A
#
# COMPACT_ATOMS: atom_id res chain seq x y z
N MET A 1 -13.19 3.25 -21.90
CA MET A 1 -11.84 2.66 -21.94
C MET A 1 -11.74 1.71 -20.76
N ALA A 2 -11.46 0.43 -20.99
CA ALA A 2 -11.29 -0.53 -19.89
C ALA A 2 -9.93 -0.29 -19.25
N ALA A 3 -9.90 -0.01 -17.94
CA ALA A 3 -8.65 0.09 -17.21
C ALA A 3 -7.97 -1.29 -17.21
N THR A 4 -6.76 -1.38 -17.75
CA THR A 4 -5.93 -2.56 -17.62
C THR A 4 -5.60 -2.72 -16.14
N ILE A 5 -6.20 -3.71 -15.49
CA ILE A 5 -5.90 -4.06 -14.10
C ILE A 5 -4.50 -4.67 -14.10
N SER A 6 -3.49 -3.90 -13.71
CA SER A 6 -2.15 -4.44 -13.44
C SER A 6 -2.22 -5.23 -12.14
N SER A 7 -2.05 -6.55 -12.23
CA SER A 7 -1.88 -7.39 -11.05
C SER A 7 -0.50 -7.14 -10.45
N VAL A 8 -0.43 -6.68 -9.20
CA VAL A 8 0.80 -6.66 -8.41
C VAL A 8 1.19 -8.10 -8.12
N GLN A 9 2.33 -8.56 -8.64
CA GLN A 9 2.85 -9.89 -8.33
C GLN A 9 3.51 -9.86 -6.96
N LEU A 10 2.98 -10.65 -6.04
CA LEU A 10 3.61 -10.90 -4.75
C LEU A 10 4.74 -11.92 -4.90
N SER A 11 5.80 -11.76 -4.11
CA SER A 11 6.92 -12.70 -4.02
C SER A 11 6.44 -14.12 -3.65
N ASP A 12 7.23 -15.15 -3.98
CA ASP A 12 6.93 -16.52 -3.57
C ASP A 12 6.79 -16.63 -2.04
N GLY A 13 5.63 -17.13 -1.60
CA GLY A 13 5.29 -17.26 -0.18
C GLY A 13 4.67 -16.01 0.45
N ALA A 14 4.55 -14.90 -0.27
CA ALA A 14 3.82 -13.73 0.18
C ALA A 14 2.31 -13.92 -0.03
N SER A 15 1.52 -13.46 0.95
CA SER A 15 0.05 -13.53 0.89
C SER A 15 -0.57 -12.20 1.29
N LEU A 16 -1.67 -11.85 0.61
CA LEU A 16 -2.47 -10.69 0.99
C LEU A 16 -3.29 -11.07 2.24
N LEU A 17 -3.01 -10.46 3.39
CA LEU A 17 -3.69 -10.81 4.64
C LEU A 17 -5.08 -10.16 4.72
N ALA A 18 -5.21 -8.95 4.18
CA ALA A 18 -6.48 -8.26 4.06
C ALA A 18 -6.52 -7.49 2.73
N SER A 19 -7.56 -7.73 1.94
CA SER A 19 -7.95 -6.85 0.84
C SER A 19 -8.06 -5.42 1.36
N ILE A 20 -7.50 -4.47 0.59
CA ILE A 20 -7.48 -3.01 0.83
C ILE A 20 -8.61 -2.57 1.79
N TRP A 21 -8.25 -2.10 2.97
CA TRP A 21 -9.23 -1.49 3.88
C TRP A 21 -9.43 -0.03 3.48
N ILE A 22 -10.66 0.33 3.13
CA ILE A 22 -11.09 1.70 2.85
C ILE A 22 -11.93 2.18 4.02
N GLY A 23 -11.33 2.94 4.92
CA GLY A 23 -12.00 3.56 6.06
C GLY A 23 -12.35 5.01 5.80
N SER A 24 -13.48 5.48 6.35
CA SER A 24 -13.76 6.92 6.38
C SER A 24 -12.76 7.65 7.27
N GLU A 25 -12.14 8.68 6.74
CA GLU A 25 -11.23 9.59 7.46
C GLU A 25 -11.79 11.03 7.32
N PRO A 26 -11.44 11.98 8.21
CA PRO A 26 -11.72 13.38 7.93
C PRO A 26 -11.23 13.73 6.51
N GLU A 27 -12.12 14.29 5.70
CA GLU A 27 -11.82 14.80 4.35
C GLU A 27 -11.58 13.74 3.25
N GLY A 28 -11.85 12.44 3.52
CA GLY A 28 -11.83 11.40 2.49
C GLY A 28 -11.73 9.98 3.02
N TYR A 29 -10.93 9.16 2.35
CA TYR A 29 -10.71 7.76 2.69
C TYR A 29 -9.25 7.48 3.05
N ALA A 30 -9.07 6.54 3.97
CA ALA A 30 -7.79 5.87 4.21
C ALA A 30 -7.73 4.59 3.39
N ALA A 31 -6.66 4.37 2.63
CA ALA A 31 -6.35 3.10 2.02
C ALA A 31 -5.22 2.42 2.81
N THR A 32 -5.51 1.26 3.38
CA THR A 32 -4.50 0.42 4.06
C THR A 32 -4.34 -0.89 3.31
N ILE A 33 -3.09 -1.28 3.05
CA ILE A 33 -2.71 -2.52 2.40
C ILE A 33 -1.83 -3.34 3.33
N ASP A 34 -2.35 -4.47 3.77
CA ASP A 34 -1.66 -5.39 4.68
C ASP A 34 -1.21 -6.63 3.91
N ILE A 35 0.11 -6.81 3.81
CA ILE A 35 0.74 -7.97 3.20
C ILE A 35 1.44 -8.82 4.26
N CYS A 36 1.59 -10.11 3.99
CA CYS A 36 2.51 -10.97 4.71
C CYS A 36 3.63 -11.36 3.78
N ASP A 37 4.77 -10.67 3.86
CA ASP A 37 5.97 -11.01 3.07
C ASP A 37 7.17 -11.28 4.00
N PRO A 38 7.65 -12.54 4.08
CA PRO A 38 8.79 -12.89 4.91
C PRO A 38 10.12 -12.30 4.40
N SER A 39 10.19 -11.82 3.16
CA SER A 39 11.37 -11.18 2.59
C SER A 39 11.53 -9.70 3.02
N VAL A 40 10.44 -9.03 3.40
CA VAL A 40 10.47 -7.63 3.84
C VAL A 40 10.99 -7.53 5.27
N LYS A 41 12.23 -7.07 5.47
CA LYS A 41 12.83 -6.91 6.80
C LYS A 41 12.98 -5.46 7.23
N SER A 42 12.90 -4.52 6.28
CA SER A 42 13.10 -3.10 6.48
C SER A 42 12.18 -2.25 5.60
N ALA A 43 12.10 -0.96 5.90
CA ALA A 43 11.35 0.01 5.11
C ALA A 43 11.83 0.05 3.64
N ASP A 44 13.14 -0.13 3.39
CA ASP A 44 13.69 -0.11 2.04
C ASP A 44 13.29 -1.34 1.22
N ASP A 45 13.15 -2.50 1.87
CA ASP A 45 12.59 -3.70 1.23
C ASP A 45 11.11 -3.51 0.87
N LEU A 46 10.37 -2.72 1.67
CA LEU A 46 8.95 -2.45 1.49
C LEU A 46 8.66 -1.37 0.42
N ARG A 47 9.57 -0.41 0.21
CA ARG A 47 9.41 0.69 -0.75
C ARG A 47 9.04 0.27 -2.18
N PRO A 48 9.67 -0.74 -2.82
CA PRO A 48 9.29 -1.14 -4.17
C PRO A 48 7.85 -1.62 -4.23
N ILE A 49 7.43 -2.46 -3.28
CA ILE A 49 6.06 -2.99 -3.19
C ILE A 49 5.07 -1.84 -2.93
N ALA A 50 5.37 -0.97 -1.98
CA ALA A 50 4.59 0.22 -1.68
C ALA A 50 4.45 1.16 -2.89
N THR A 51 5.48 1.26 -3.72
CA THR A 51 5.45 2.07 -4.96
C THR A 51 4.48 1.48 -5.98
N GLU A 52 4.48 0.17 -6.17
CA GLU A 52 3.53 -0.50 -7.08
C GLU A 52 2.08 -0.31 -6.61
N TYR A 53 1.83 -0.41 -5.31
CA TYR A 53 0.50 -0.13 -4.76
C TYR A 53 0.07 1.33 -4.90
N ALA A 54 0.98 2.28 -4.69
CA ALA A 54 0.69 3.70 -4.93
C ALA A 54 0.34 3.95 -6.42
N GLN A 55 1.07 3.34 -7.36
CA GLN A 55 0.77 3.43 -8.79
C GLN A 55 -0.58 2.80 -9.14
N ALA A 56 -0.90 1.64 -8.57
CA ALA A 56 -2.19 0.99 -8.77
C ALA A 56 -3.35 1.82 -8.21
N LEU A 57 -3.14 2.48 -7.06
CA LEU A 57 -4.13 3.38 -6.47
C LEU A 57 -4.40 4.59 -7.36
N ASN A 58 -3.37 5.18 -7.97
CA ASN A 58 -3.49 6.38 -8.81
C ASN A 58 -4.36 6.17 -10.06
N VAL A 59 -4.44 4.94 -10.58
CA VAL A 59 -5.30 4.61 -11.73
C VAL A 59 -6.69 4.10 -11.31
N SER A 60 -6.97 4.08 -10.00
CA SER A 60 -8.25 3.64 -9.47
C SER A 60 -9.29 4.78 -9.45
N PRO A 61 -10.60 4.48 -9.56
CA PRO A 61 -11.66 5.50 -9.50
C PRO A 61 -11.77 6.26 -8.17
N ILE A 62 -11.08 5.80 -7.13
CA ILE A 62 -11.12 6.38 -5.78
C ILE A 62 -9.88 7.21 -5.46
N ALA A 63 -8.91 7.31 -6.37
CA ALA A 63 -7.61 7.95 -6.14
C ALA A 63 -7.76 9.35 -5.51
N GLU A 64 -8.63 10.18 -6.09
CA GLU A 64 -8.90 11.56 -5.62
C GLU A 64 -9.55 11.65 -4.25
N GLN A 65 -10.15 10.56 -3.78
CA GLN A 65 -10.86 10.49 -2.51
C GLN A 65 -9.98 9.90 -1.40
N VAL A 66 -8.84 9.28 -1.74
CA VAL A 66 -7.88 8.78 -0.75
C VAL A 66 -7.01 9.93 -0.24
N ARG A 67 -6.96 10.09 1.09
CA ARG A 67 -6.17 11.11 1.80
C ARG A 67 -5.04 10.53 2.63
N ARG A 68 -5.06 9.21 2.82
CA ARG A 68 -4.01 8.47 3.51
C ARG A 68 -3.75 7.15 2.83
N LEU A 69 -2.48 6.84 2.61
CA LEU A 69 -2.02 5.54 2.15
C LEU A 69 -1.09 4.93 3.19
N THR A 70 -1.39 3.69 3.59
CA THR A 70 -0.52 2.87 4.43
C THR A 70 -0.29 1.53 3.73
N VAL A 71 0.97 1.10 3.69
CA VAL A 71 1.36 -0.24 3.24
C VAL A 71 2.18 -0.86 4.36
N ALA A 72 1.72 -2.00 4.85
CA ALA A 72 2.34 -2.71 5.97
C ALA A 72 2.62 -4.17 5.61
N SER A 73 3.82 -4.64 5.97
CA SER A 73 4.17 -6.06 5.93
C SER A 73 4.22 -6.63 7.33
N TYR A 74 3.36 -7.62 7.58
CA TYR A 74 3.30 -8.39 8.81
C TYR A 74 4.03 -9.72 8.60
N GLN A 75 4.95 -10.05 9.50
CA GLN A 75 5.53 -11.39 9.54
C GLN A 75 4.91 -12.12 10.72
N ILE A 76 4.09 -13.11 10.40
CA ILE A 76 3.44 -13.98 11.38
C ILE A 76 4.18 -15.31 11.49
N ILE A 77 4.18 -15.93 12.67
CA ILE A 77 4.74 -17.27 12.85
C ILE A 77 3.93 -18.29 12.03
N ALA A 78 4.59 -18.98 11.11
CA ALA A 78 3.98 -20.08 10.38
C ALA A 78 3.55 -21.19 11.37
N GLY A 79 2.27 -21.56 11.35
CA GLY A 79 1.71 -22.61 12.21
C GLY A 79 1.02 -22.14 13.49
N THR A 80 0.86 -20.83 13.70
CA THR A 80 -0.05 -20.27 14.72
C THR A 80 -1.36 -19.81 14.06
N ASP A 81 -2.35 -19.40 14.85
CA ASP A 81 -3.65 -18.88 14.37
C ASP A 81 -3.53 -17.50 13.65
N GLY A 82 -2.34 -17.13 13.19
CA GLY A 82 -2.04 -15.87 12.52
C GLY A 82 -1.90 -14.67 13.46
N THR A 83 -1.87 -14.90 14.78
CA THR A 83 -1.86 -13.83 15.80
C THR A 83 -0.48 -13.46 16.32
N ASP A 84 0.51 -14.34 16.15
CA ASP A 84 1.85 -14.11 16.70
C ASP A 84 2.71 -13.34 15.69
N LEU A 85 2.72 -12.02 15.87
CA LEU A 85 3.51 -11.07 15.09
C LEU A 85 4.99 -11.15 15.47
N ILE A 86 5.84 -11.52 14.51
CA ILE A 86 7.30 -11.55 14.62
C ILE A 86 7.90 -10.19 14.28
N ASN A 87 7.37 -9.56 13.23
CA ASN A 87 7.89 -8.29 12.71
C ASN A 87 6.77 -7.52 12.00
N LEU A 88 6.82 -6.20 12.11
CA LEU A 88 5.97 -5.28 11.38
C LEU A 88 6.85 -4.21 10.75
N VAL A 89 6.76 -4.11 9.43
CA VAL A 89 7.37 -3.02 8.66
C VAL A 89 6.24 -2.23 8.01
N GLU A 90 6.18 -0.93 8.25
CA GLU A 90 5.11 -0.08 7.74
C GLU A 90 5.70 1.16 7.05
N LEU A 91 5.11 1.53 5.91
CA LEU A 91 5.20 2.85 5.31
C LEU A 91 3.82 3.50 5.38
N SER A 92 3.75 4.70 5.93
CA SER A 92 2.50 5.47 6.10
C SER A 92 2.65 6.87 5.50
N ASN A 93 1.67 7.75 5.70
CA ASN A 93 1.54 9.03 5.01
C ASN A 93 2.79 9.92 4.96
N SER A 94 3.76 9.80 5.88
CA SER A 94 5.03 10.53 5.80
C SER A 94 5.97 10.00 4.70
N ALA A 95 5.84 8.72 4.36
CA ALA A 95 6.59 8.05 3.30
C ALA A 95 5.93 8.20 1.92
N PHE A 96 4.69 8.69 1.85
CA PHE A 96 3.97 8.93 0.60
C PHE A 96 3.60 10.41 0.47
N GLN A 97 3.88 11.01 -0.69
CA GLN A 97 3.45 12.36 -0.98
C GLN A 97 2.38 12.34 -2.07
N LEU A 98 1.29 13.08 -1.82
CA LEU A 98 0.25 13.35 -2.78
C LEU A 98 0.66 14.56 -3.62
N TYR A 99 0.84 14.37 -4.92
CA TYR A 99 1.20 15.42 -5.87
C TYR A 99 0.01 15.76 -6.77
N PRO A 100 -0.20 17.04 -7.11
CA PRO A 100 -1.09 17.39 -8.21
C PRO A 100 -0.47 16.90 -9.53
N TRP A 101 -1.30 16.37 -10.42
CA TRP A 101 -0.94 16.13 -11.81
C TRP A 101 -0.75 17.48 -12.50
N ASP A 102 0.27 17.61 -13.35
CA ASP A 102 0.64 18.86 -14.04
C ASP A 102 -0.49 19.46 -14.90
N ASP A 103 -1.55 18.68 -15.13
CA ASP A 103 -2.65 18.97 -16.05
C ASP A 103 -3.90 19.58 -15.35
N GLY A 104 -3.84 19.80 -14.03
CA GLY A 104 -4.78 20.68 -13.32
C GLY A 104 -6.09 20.05 -12.82
N GLY A 105 -6.06 18.84 -12.28
CA GLY A 105 -7.25 18.26 -11.62
C GLY A 105 -6.99 17.05 -10.73
N ASP A 106 -6.07 16.18 -11.13
CA ASP A 106 -5.95 14.86 -10.52
C ASP A 106 -4.79 14.83 -9.52
N TYR A 107 -4.91 14.03 -8.46
CA TYR A 107 -3.82 13.84 -7.48
C TYR A 107 -3.24 12.43 -7.60
N PHE A 108 -1.92 12.29 -7.41
CA PHE A 108 -1.24 11.01 -7.44
C PHE A 108 -0.27 10.82 -6.27
N TRP A 109 -0.20 9.60 -5.76
CA TRP A 109 0.69 9.17 -4.70
C TRP A 109 2.06 8.80 -5.26
N LYS A 110 3.12 9.29 -4.61
CA LYS A 110 4.51 8.92 -4.89
C LYS A 110 5.22 8.59 -3.58
N VAL A 111 5.94 7.46 -3.56
CA VAL A 111 6.82 7.12 -2.44
C VAL A 111 7.99 8.10 -2.39
N VAL A 112 8.27 8.66 -1.22
CA VAL A 112 9.39 9.58 -0.99
C VAL A 112 10.63 8.74 -0.71
N ALA A 113 11.74 9.02 -1.41
CA ALA A 113 13.03 8.47 -1.04
C ALA A 113 13.47 9.08 0.30
N GLY A 114 13.75 8.22 1.28
CA GLY A 114 14.28 8.61 2.59
C GLY A 114 15.77 8.86 2.55
#